data_AF-A0A7X6UR67-F1
#
_entry.id   AF-A0A7X6UR67-F1
#
_cell.length_a   1.000
_cell.length_b   1.000
_cell.length_c   1.000
_cell.angle_alpha   90.00
_cell.angle_beta   90.00
_cell.angle_gamma   90.00
#
_symmetry.space_group_name_H-M   'P 1'
#
loop_
_entity.id
_entity.type
_entity.pdbx_description
1 polymer ?
#
loop_
_entity_poly.entity_id
_entity_poly.type
_entity_poly.pdbx_seq_one_letter_code
_entity_poly.pdbx_strand_id
1 'polypeptide(L)'
;MTGTKEDRITCKLKIRNECGLNLQTASVLVKTLWERHKDVKVFLSFNGLCVNAQSMLGVLTLCAGPGDELLVEAEGEGAAEALKTVVGLFSDCIGENEEAQSQVS
;
A
#
# COMPACT_ATOMS: atom_id res chain seq x y z
N MET A 1 -26.10 -2.00 -15.13
CA MET A 1 -24.64 -1.76 -15.23
C MET A 1 -23.95 -2.81 -14.38
N THR A 2 -23.66 -3.96 -14.99
CA THR A 2 -23.03 -5.11 -14.34
C THR A 2 -21.53 -4.84 -14.26
N GLY A 3 -21.02 -4.47 -13.08
CA GLY A 3 -19.57 -4.32 -12.87
C GLY A 3 -18.89 -5.65 -13.13
N THR A 4 -18.14 -5.73 -14.22
CA THR A 4 -17.36 -6.91 -14.59
C THR A 4 -16.19 -7.08 -13.63
N LYS A 5 -16.01 -8.32 -13.22
CA LYS A 5 -15.04 -8.83 -12.23
C LYS A 5 -13.61 -8.93 -12.82
N GLU A 6 -13.26 -8.09 -13.78
CA GLU A 6 -12.20 -8.39 -14.77
C GLU A 6 -10.85 -7.67 -14.58
N ASP A 7 -10.74 -6.62 -13.76
CA ASP A 7 -9.45 -5.96 -13.50
C ASP A 7 -8.93 -6.21 -12.09
N ARG A 8 -8.93 -7.48 -11.68
CA ARG A 8 -8.29 -7.91 -10.44
C ARG A 8 -6.90 -8.46 -10.73
N ILE A 9 -5.88 -7.78 -10.23
CA ILE A 9 -4.49 -8.18 -10.37
C ILE A 9 -3.89 -8.47 -9.00
N THR A 10 -2.96 -9.43 -8.97
CA THR A 10 -2.27 -9.84 -7.75
C THR A 10 -0.78 -9.90 -7.97
N CYS A 11 -0.01 -9.57 -6.94
CA CYS A 11 1.44 -9.77 -6.94
C CYS A 11 1.96 -10.17 -5.56
N LYS A 12 3.12 -10.82 -5.57
CA LYS A 12 3.92 -11.04 -4.36
C LYS A 12 4.90 -9.88 -4.20
N LEU A 13 4.89 -9.27 -3.03
CA LEU A 13 5.73 -8.14 -2.68
C LEU A 13 6.64 -8.52 -1.52
N LYS A 14 7.95 -8.51 -1.77
CA LYS A 14 8.94 -8.69 -0.72
C LYS A 14 9.22 -7.35 -0.04
N ILE A 15 9.06 -7.29 1.27
CA ILE A 15 9.39 -6.13 2.09
C ILE A 15 10.91 -6.03 2.16
N ARG A 16 11.48 -4.97 1.56
CA ARG A 16 12.93 -4.77 1.51
C ARG A 16 13.40 -3.59 2.35
N ASN A 17 12.50 -2.71 2.75
CA ASN A 17 12.84 -1.63 3.66
C ASN A 17 13.22 -2.18 5.04
N GLU A 18 14.16 -1.50 5.70
CA GLU A 18 14.71 -1.90 6.99
C GLU A 18 13.70 -1.84 8.14
N CYS A 19 12.70 -0.96 8.03
CA CYS A 19 11.70 -0.73 9.07
C CYS A 19 10.42 -1.57 8.89
N GLY A 20 10.31 -2.37 7.83
CA GLY A 20 9.11 -3.16 7.53
C GLY A 20 7.82 -2.34 7.39
N LEU A 21 6.68 -2.98 7.66
CA LEU A 21 5.36 -2.35 7.68
C LEU A 21 5.08 -1.69 9.04
N ASN A 22 5.62 -0.49 9.22
CA ASN A 22 5.45 0.33 10.44
C ASN A 22 4.46 1.49 10.24
N LEU A 23 4.28 2.33 11.28
CA LEU A 23 3.38 3.48 11.26
C LEU A 23 3.66 4.48 10.14
N GLN A 24 4.93 4.76 9.87
CA GLN A 24 5.33 5.70 8.84
C GLN A 24 5.00 5.17 7.44
N THR A 25 5.43 3.94 7.13
CA THR A 25 5.13 3.29 5.84
C THR A 25 3.63 3.10 5.65
N ALA A 26 2.89 2.73 6.70
CA ALA A 26 1.44 2.64 6.67
C ALA A 26 0.77 3.99 6.40
N SER A 27 1.26 5.07 7.02
CA SER A 27 0.74 6.43 6.78
C SER A 27 0.89 6.86 5.33
N VAL A 28 2.10 6.71 4.77
CA VAL A 28 2.38 7.07 3.37
C VAL A 28 1.55 6.22 2.41
N LEU A 29 1.45 4.90 2.65
CA LEU A 29 0.63 3.99 1.87
C LEU A 29 -0.85 4.42 1.85
N VAL A 30 -1.43 4.60 3.04
CA VAL A 30 -2.85 4.95 3.20
C VAL A 30 -3.13 6.31 2.56
N LYS A 31 -2.30 7.32 2.83
CA LYS A 31 -2.42 8.66 2.23
C LYS A 31 -2.37 8.58 0.70
N THR A 32 -1.36 7.91 0.16
CA THR A 32 -1.17 7.79 -1.30
C THR A 32 -2.34 7.09 -1.97
N LEU A 33 -2.87 6.02 -1.35
CA LEU A 33 -4.03 5.31 -1.89
C LEU A 33 -5.30 6.17 -1.83
N TRP A 34 -5.49 6.97 -0.77
CA TRP A 34 -6.62 7.91 -0.69
C TRP A 34 -6.53 9.06 -1.69
N GLU A 35 -5.33 9.59 -1.94
CA GLU A 35 -5.13 10.74 -2.83
C GLU A 35 -5.15 10.34 -4.31
N ARG A 36 -4.58 9.19 -4.65
CA ARG A 36 -4.34 8.80 -6.06
C ARG A 36 -5.17 7.63 -6.55
N HIS A 37 -5.64 6.76 -5.65
CA HIS A 37 -6.23 5.47 -6.01
C HIS A 37 -7.53 5.18 -5.23
N LYS A 38 -8.29 6.22 -4.87
CA LYS A 38 -9.43 6.12 -3.95
C LYS A 38 -10.51 5.12 -4.41
N ASP A 39 -10.67 4.97 -5.73
CA ASP A 39 -11.69 4.13 -6.37
C ASP A 39 -11.18 2.69 -6.65
N VAL A 40 -9.89 2.42 -6.37
CA VAL A 40 -9.27 1.09 -6.48
C VAL A 40 -9.31 0.39 -5.13
N LYS A 41 -9.86 -0.82 -5.09
CA LYS A 41 -9.80 -1.65 -3.89
C LYS A 41 -8.43 -2.31 -3.83
N VAL A 42 -7.66 -2.02 -2.78
CA VAL A 42 -6.35 -2.64 -2.57
C VAL A 42 -6.35 -3.43 -1.27
N PHE A 43 -5.93 -4.69 -1.34
CA PHE A 43 -5.82 -5.58 -0.20
C PHE A 43 -4.39 -6.08 -0.03
N LEU A 44 -3.97 -6.19 1.23
CA LEU A 44 -2.70 -6.78 1.63
C LEU A 44 -2.99 -8.05 2.44
N SER A 45 -2.32 -9.15 2.13
CA SER A 45 -2.46 -10.40 2.87
C SER A 45 -1.12 -10.94 3.33
N PHE A 46 -1.07 -11.36 4.59
CA PHE A 46 0.11 -11.92 5.24
C PHE A 46 -0.30 -12.74 6.47
N ASN A 47 0.36 -13.87 6.71
CA ASN A 47 0.09 -14.75 7.86
C ASN A 47 -1.40 -15.08 8.09
N GLY A 48 -2.15 -15.30 7.00
CA GLY A 48 -3.58 -15.63 7.07
C GLY A 48 -4.52 -14.44 7.33
N LEU A 49 -3.97 -13.24 7.52
CA LEU A 49 -4.73 -12.00 7.58
C LEU A 49 -4.87 -11.40 6.18
N CYS A 50 -6.01 -10.76 5.91
CA CYS A 50 -6.26 -9.96 4.72
C CYS A 50 -6.91 -8.65 5.14
N VAL A 51 -6.31 -7.52 4.76
CA VAL A 51 -6.72 -6.19 5.22
C VAL A 51 -6.81 -5.24 4.03
N ASN A 52 -7.69 -4.24 4.14
CA ASN A 52 -7.75 -3.15 3.18
C ASN A 52 -6.56 -2.20 3.39
N ALA A 53 -5.79 -1.94 2.32
CA ALA A 53 -4.60 -1.10 2.35
C ALA A 53 -4.88 0.39 2.61
N GLN A 54 -6.13 0.84 2.47
CA GLN A 54 -6.60 2.19 2.85
C GLN A 54 -6.98 2.28 4.34
N SER A 55 -6.96 1.18 5.09
CA SER A 55 -7.20 1.16 6.53
C SER A 55 -5.89 1.14 7.29
N MET A 56 -5.50 2.27 7.90
CA MET A 56 -4.26 2.37 8.68
C MET A 56 -4.17 1.31 9.78
N LEU A 57 -5.26 1.10 10.53
CA LEU A 57 -5.29 0.08 11.58
C LEU A 57 -5.12 -1.34 11.02
N GLY A 58 -5.78 -1.66 9.89
CA GLY A 58 -5.64 -2.95 9.23
C GLY A 58 -4.22 -3.19 8.72
N VAL A 59 -3.60 -2.19 8.12
CA VAL A 59 -2.21 -2.30 7.66
C VAL A 59 -1.28 -2.59 8.84
N LEU A 60 -1.43 -1.88 9.97
CA LEU A 60 -0.58 -2.10 11.15
C LEU A 60 -0.77 -3.47 11.81
N THR A 61 -1.92 -4.12 11.64
CA THR A 61 -2.14 -5.46 12.23
C THR A 61 -1.40 -6.58 11.49
N LEU A 62 -0.95 -6.35 10.25
CA LEU A 62 -0.19 -7.35 9.51
C LEU A 62 1.19 -7.59 10.11
N CYS A 63 1.79 -6.58 10.78
CA CYS A 63 3.09 -6.70 11.46
C CYS A 63 4.20 -7.34 10.59
N ALA A 64 4.17 -7.11 9.27
CA ALA A 64 5.11 -7.71 8.34
C ALA A 64 6.47 -6.98 8.36
N GLY A 65 7.55 -7.75 8.47
CA GLY A 65 8.90 -7.24 8.68
C GLY A 65 9.82 -7.36 7.44
N PRO A 66 11.06 -6.87 7.55
CA PRO A 66 12.05 -6.98 6.49
C PRO A 66 12.27 -8.45 6.08
N GLY A 67 12.20 -8.72 4.78
CA GLY A 67 12.37 -10.06 4.23
C GLY A 67 11.06 -10.83 4.06
N ASP A 68 9.96 -10.40 4.68
CA ASP A 68 8.65 -11.04 4.54
C ASP A 68 8.06 -10.79 3.14
N GLU A 69 7.16 -11.68 2.74
CA GLU A 69 6.43 -11.61 1.47
C GLU A 69 4.93 -11.36 1.72
N LEU A 70 4.44 -10.23 1.24
CA LEU A 70 3.02 -9.88 1.22
C LEU A 70 2.38 -10.33 -0.10
N LEU A 71 1.12 -10.75 -0.05
CA LEU A 71 0.27 -10.80 -1.24
C LEU A 71 -0.49 -9.47 -1.35
N VAL A 72 -0.31 -8.78 -2.48
CA VAL A 72 -1.04 -7.55 -2.80
C VAL A 72 -2.08 -7.88 -3.86
N GLU A 73 -3.32 -7.49 -3.64
CA GLU A 73 -4.42 -7.59 -4.60
C GLU A 73 -4.97 -6.19 -4.87
N ALA A 74 -5.18 -5.84 -6.14
CA ALA A 74 -5.81 -4.59 -6.54
C ALA A 74 -6.96 -4.88 -7.52
N GLU A 75 -8.11 -4.24 -7.32
CA GLU A 75 -9.31 -4.38 -8.14
C GLU A 75 -9.90 -3.01 -8.49
N GLY A 76 -10.16 -2.79 -9.78
CA GLY A 76 -10.82 -1.59 -10.28
C GLY A 76 -10.05 -0.90 -11.40
N GLU A 77 -10.62 0.19 -11.92
CA GLU A 77 -9.97 1.01 -12.94
C GLU A 77 -8.70 1.65 -12.36
N GLY A 78 -7.54 1.31 -12.93
CA GLY A 78 -6.23 1.76 -12.40
C GLY A 78 -5.55 0.77 -11.44
N ALA A 79 -6.07 -0.44 -11.26
CA ALA A 79 -5.47 -1.46 -10.38
C ALA A 79 -3.96 -1.69 -10.65
N ALA A 80 -3.54 -1.69 -11.91
CA ALA A 80 -2.13 -1.82 -12.30
C ALA A 80 -1.24 -0.67 -11.81
N GLU A 81 -1.75 0.56 -11.80
CA GLU A 81 -1.01 1.71 -11.29
C GLU A 81 -0.96 1.70 -9.77
N ALA A 82 -2.08 1.38 -9.11
CA ALA A 82 -2.14 1.24 -7.66
C ALA A 82 -1.13 0.18 -7.17
N LEU A 83 -1.10 -1.00 -7.81
CA LEU A 83 -0.18 -2.07 -7.45
C LEU A 83 1.29 -1.65 -7.61
N LYS A 84 1.66 -0.96 -8.71
CA LYS A 84 3.00 -0.39 -8.87
C LYS A 84 3.35 0.62 -7.79
N THR A 85 2.40 1.48 -7.42
CA THR A 85 2.55 2.47 -6.35
C THR A 85 2.85 1.78 -5.03
N VAL A 86 2.08 0.75 -4.66
CA VAL A 86 2.32 -0.04 -3.45
C VAL A 86 3.71 -0.69 -3.50
N VAL A 87 4.05 -1.41 -4.56
CA VAL A 87 5.35 -2.10 -4.69
C VAL A 87 6.54 -1.15 -4.55
N GLY A 88 6.43 0.08 -5.10
CA GLY A 88 7.46 1.11 -4.97
C GLY A 88 7.73 1.51 -3.51
N LEU A 89 6.67 1.73 -2.73
CA LEU A 89 6.78 2.15 -1.33
C LEU A 89 7.51 1.15 -0.42
N PHE A 90 7.55 -0.13 -0.78
CA PHE A 90 8.22 -1.18 0.00
C PHE A 90 9.58 -1.60 -0.57
N SER A 91 9.92 -1.09 -1.77
CA SER A 91 11.21 -1.32 -2.42
C SER A 91 12.25 -0.30 -1.98
N ASP A 92 11.83 0.93 -1.71
CA ASP A 92 12.67 2.01 -1.20
C ASP A 92 12.51 2.10 0.33
N CYS A 93 13.62 2.17 1.09
CA CYS A 93 13.53 2.65 2.47
C CYS A 93 12.98 4.07 2.41
N ILE A 94 11.75 4.27 2.90
CA ILE A 94 11.15 5.60 3.03
C ILE A 94 11.90 6.33 4.15
N GLY A 95 13.10 6.82 3.84
CA GLY A 95 13.84 7.75 4.67
C GLY A 95 13.11 9.08 4.66
N GLU A 96 12.85 9.62 5.84
CA GLU A 96 12.10 10.85 6.06
C GLU A 96 12.53 11.99 5.13
N ASN A 97 11.59 12.47 4.30
CA ASN A 97 11.46 13.90 4.00
C ASN A 97 10.06 14.20 3.44
N GLU A 98 9.09 14.42 4.32
CA GLU A 98 7.87 15.16 3.99
C GLU A 98 7.65 16.27 5.04
N GLU A 99 8.65 17.15 5.19
CA GLU A 99 8.40 18.51 5.66
C GLU A 99 9.21 19.51 4.80
N ALA A 100 8.60 19.98 3.71
CA ALA A 100 9.04 21.20 3.03
C ALA A 100 7.82 22.01 2.54
N GLN A 101 7.29 22.76 3.51
CA GLN A 101 6.84 24.14 3.40
C GLN A 101 5.53 24.46 2.64
N SER A 102 4.51 24.82 3.42
CA SER A 102 3.59 25.88 3.02
C SER A 102 3.59 26.97 4.10
N GLN A 103 3.91 28.18 3.62
CA GLN A 103 3.69 29.51 4.20
C GLN A 103 4.69 30.04 5.24
N VAL A 104 5.72 30.74 4.72
CA VAL A 104 6.03 32.10 5.18
C VAL A 104 6.15 32.99 3.94
N SER A 105 5.13 33.82 3.73
CA SER A 105 5.19 35.12 3.04
C SER A 105 4.28 36.07 3.79
#